data_AF-A0A8J7KH64-F1
#
_entry.id   AF-A0A8J7KH64-F1
#
_cell.length_a   1.000
_cell.length_b   1.000
_cell.length_c   1.000
_cell.angle_alpha   90.00
_cell.angle_beta   90.00
_cell.angle_gamma   90.00
#
_symmetry.space_group_name_H-M   'P 1'
#
loop_
_entity.id
_entity.type
_entity.pdbx_description
1 polymer ?
#
loop_
_entity_poly.entity_id
_entity_poly.type
_entity_poly.pdbx_seq_one_letter_code
_entity_poly.pdbx_strand_id
1 'polypeptide(L)'
;MNTVIRRALAGLVTTTALTAGLLGAITPAHAATGTDVATLARNNENKGPCQTNSIGGTGFQGPNESSCSGNAWCADFAGWAWANAGDHSIDVTGLTQGSWTFYNYGRRHTGSLHTDTGYRPQIGDAAVYNVTSYAANGDATYSDHVGLVTLVNPNGSIEVTNGNFSDKVMTNAIPASQVPVGSYQSAQGNTISAYVTPSGLSTPPPPPVPESFGGKLVDLNGDGKPDVIGRLNDNLYVWLNTTTTQTTVSGAVNLGAGWATMNSLMVADFNGDGKPDVLARQNDHLYVWLNTSTAGQPSVAGATDLGTGWTSENSLMAADFNGDGKADIIARLADNLYAWTSNGTGLSTPTNLGNGWTGENSLMAADFNGDGKADIIARLADNLYAWTSNGTGLSTPTNLGNGWTGENSLMAADFNGDGKADIIARLADNLYIWTSNGTGLSTPTNLGNGWTTMNALMTGDFNNDGKLDVLARQNDNLYVWKSTGTSLGGANNLGNGWTTITFVTKA
;
A
#
# COMPACT_ATOMS: atom_id res chain seq x y z
N MET A 1 40.56 22.53 -73.60
CA MET A 1 41.58 21.47 -73.48
C MET A 1 41.00 20.34 -72.63
N ASN A 2 40.85 19.17 -73.26
CA ASN A 2 40.74 17.80 -72.72
C ASN A 2 39.76 17.46 -71.57
N THR A 3 38.61 16.93 -72.00
CA THR A 3 38.00 15.63 -71.66
C THR A 3 38.80 14.66 -70.77
N VAL A 4 38.12 13.89 -69.91
CA VAL A 4 37.80 12.46 -70.11
C VAL A 4 36.93 11.90 -68.96
N ILE A 5 35.79 11.35 -69.35
CA ILE A 5 34.95 10.37 -68.61
C ILE A 5 35.60 8.99 -68.72
N ARG A 6 35.59 8.15 -67.67
CA ARG A 6 35.40 6.70 -67.84
C ARG A 6 34.98 5.97 -66.56
N ARG A 7 33.89 5.22 -66.72
CA ARG A 7 33.33 4.18 -65.85
C ARG A 7 34.30 3.00 -65.70
N ALA A 8 34.20 2.29 -64.58
CA ALA A 8 34.45 0.85 -64.51
C ALA A 8 33.33 0.19 -63.68
N LEU A 9 32.80 -0.89 -64.24
CA LEU A 9 31.70 -1.72 -63.77
C LEU A 9 32.28 -3.06 -63.27
N ALA A 10 31.54 -3.70 -62.36
CA ALA A 10 31.50 -5.15 -62.08
C ALA A 10 32.45 -5.74 -61.02
N GLY A 11 31.83 -6.21 -59.93
CA GLY A 11 32.30 -7.24 -59.01
C GLY A 11 31.10 -7.85 -58.28
N LEU A 12 30.87 -9.14 -58.47
CA LEU A 12 29.64 -9.91 -58.28
C LEU A 12 29.55 -10.54 -56.87
N VAL A 13 28.36 -10.47 -56.27
CA VAL A 13 27.69 -11.41 -55.31
C VAL A 13 28.47 -11.97 -54.11
N THR A 14 27.96 -11.70 -52.91
CA THR A 14 27.64 -12.73 -51.91
C THR A 14 26.56 -12.20 -50.95
N THR A 15 25.38 -12.81 -51.03
CA THR A 15 24.32 -12.71 -50.03
C THR A 15 24.80 -13.31 -48.71
N THR A 16 24.83 -12.51 -47.65
CA THR A 16 24.75 -13.04 -46.27
C THR A 16 23.67 -12.27 -45.55
N ALA A 17 22.53 -12.95 -45.38
CA ALA A 17 21.52 -12.59 -44.40
C ALA A 17 22.18 -12.67 -43.02
N LEU A 18 22.44 -11.53 -42.39
CA LEU A 18 22.66 -11.48 -40.96
C LEU A 18 21.29 -11.46 -40.29
N THR A 19 20.89 -12.67 -39.92
CA THR A 19 19.93 -13.01 -38.88
C THR A 19 19.78 -11.90 -37.85
N ALA A 20 18.54 -11.47 -37.66
CA ALA A 20 18.11 -10.82 -36.43
C ALA A 20 18.48 -11.74 -35.26
N GLY A 21 19.63 -11.44 -34.64
CA GLY A 21 19.98 -11.96 -33.34
C GLY A 21 18.96 -11.39 -32.38
N LEU A 22 18.00 -12.23 -32.01
CA LEU A 22 17.14 -12.07 -30.86
C LEU A 22 18.06 -11.98 -29.64
N LEU A 23 18.59 -10.80 -29.36
CA LEU A 23 19.03 -10.45 -28.02
C LEU A 23 17.73 -10.42 -27.21
N GLY A 24 17.39 -11.59 -26.66
CA GLY A 24 16.35 -11.70 -25.67
C GLY A 24 16.60 -10.61 -24.65
N ALA A 25 15.61 -9.72 -24.48
CA ALA A 25 15.58 -8.85 -23.34
C ALA A 25 15.75 -9.77 -22.13
N ILE A 26 16.90 -9.68 -21.47
CA ILE A 26 17.10 -10.31 -20.17
C ILE A 26 16.18 -9.48 -19.28
N THR A 27 14.94 -9.97 -19.10
CA THR A 27 14.07 -9.43 -18.07
C THR A 27 14.87 -9.53 -16.77
N PRO A 28 14.99 -8.45 -15.98
CA PRO A 28 15.62 -8.55 -14.67
C PRO A 28 14.97 -9.70 -13.91
N ALA A 29 15.76 -10.58 -13.31
CA ALA A 29 15.25 -11.66 -12.47
C ALA A 29 14.35 -11.05 -11.38
N HIS A 30 13.05 -11.35 -11.43
CA HIS A 30 12.08 -10.86 -10.46
C HIS A 30 11.97 -11.89 -9.33
N ALA A 31 12.25 -11.47 -8.10
CA ALA A 31 12.01 -12.31 -6.92
C ALA A 31 10.50 -12.62 -6.81
N ALA A 32 10.17 -13.87 -6.50
CA ALA A 32 8.79 -14.30 -6.34
C ALA A 32 8.08 -13.52 -5.24
N THR A 33 6.84 -13.10 -5.51
CA THR A 33 5.91 -12.53 -4.53
C THR A 33 4.81 -13.51 -4.18
N GLY A 34 4.12 -13.30 -3.06
CA GLY A 34 2.92 -14.07 -2.70
C GLY A 34 1.83 -14.01 -3.77
N THR A 35 1.70 -12.86 -4.45
CA THR A 35 0.76 -12.67 -5.56
C THR A 35 1.14 -13.50 -6.79
N ASP A 36 2.43 -13.69 -7.08
CA ASP A 36 2.88 -14.57 -8.18
C ASP A 36 2.47 -16.01 -7.90
N VAL A 37 2.70 -16.49 -6.68
CA VAL A 37 2.26 -17.83 -6.22
C VAL A 37 0.74 -17.96 -6.35
N ALA A 38 -0.02 -16.97 -5.86
CA ALA A 38 -1.49 -16.99 -5.90
C ALA A 38 -2.05 -16.94 -7.32
N THR A 39 -1.46 -16.14 -8.19
CA THR A 39 -1.86 -16.03 -9.61
C THR A 39 -1.58 -17.34 -10.32
N LEU A 40 -0.39 -17.91 -10.12
CA LEU A 40 -0.01 -19.17 -10.73
C LEU A 40 -0.92 -20.32 -10.28
N ALA A 41 -1.22 -20.39 -8.98
CA ALA A 41 -2.14 -21.37 -8.41
C ALA A 41 -3.56 -21.23 -8.99
N ARG A 42 -4.14 -20.02 -8.97
CA ARG A 42 -5.51 -19.76 -9.47
C ARG A 42 -5.66 -19.94 -10.98
N ASN A 43 -4.60 -19.73 -11.76
CA ASN A 43 -4.60 -20.02 -13.20
C ASN A 43 -4.74 -21.51 -13.54
N ASN A 44 -4.71 -22.38 -12.53
CA ASN A 44 -4.95 -23.81 -12.67
C ASN A 44 -6.29 -24.27 -12.12
N GLU A 45 -7.17 -23.36 -11.71
CA GLU A 45 -8.51 -23.69 -11.21
C GLU A 45 -9.23 -24.67 -12.16
N ASN A 46 -9.89 -25.68 -11.58
CA ASN A 46 -10.55 -26.79 -12.27
C ASN A 46 -9.64 -27.74 -13.06
N LYS A 47 -8.31 -27.55 -13.05
CA LYS A 47 -7.39 -28.47 -13.72
C LYS A 47 -7.02 -29.65 -12.83
N GLY A 48 -7.01 -30.84 -13.41
CA GLY A 48 -6.49 -32.06 -12.79
C GLY A 48 -5.00 -32.28 -13.11
N PRO A 49 -4.38 -33.31 -12.51
CA PRO A 49 -2.93 -33.54 -12.56
C PRO A 49 -2.40 -33.96 -13.96
N CYS A 50 -3.29 -34.27 -14.91
CA CYS A 50 -2.95 -34.68 -16.27
C CYS A 50 -3.24 -33.62 -17.33
N GLN A 51 -3.75 -32.47 -16.92
CA GLN A 51 -4.04 -31.36 -17.82
C GLN A 51 -2.83 -30.44 -17.92
N THR A 52 -2.72 -29.72 -19.03
CA THR A 52 -1.67 -28.73 -19.22
C THR A 52 -1.80 -27.64 -18.17
N ASN A 53 -0.77 -27.48 -17.34
CA ASN A 53 -0.71 -26.45 -16.32
C ASN A 53 -0.63 -25.04 -16.96
N SER A 54 -0.77 -24.00 -16.15
CA SER A 54 -0.83 -22.61 -16.63
C SER A 54 0.43 -22.10 -17.32
N ILE A 55 1.58 -22.78 -17.18
CA ILE A 55 2.85 -22.42 -17.84
C ILE A 55 3.18 -23.36 -19.01
N GLY A 56 2.25 -24.21 -19.43
CA GLY A 56 2.39 -25.07 -20.60
C GLY A 56 3.04 -26.44 -20.33
N GLY A 57 3.39 -26.76 -19.08
CA GLY A 57 3.88 -28.08 -18.67
C GLY A 57 2.75 -29.09 -18.46
N THR A 58 3.10 -30.38 -18.38
CA THR A 58 2.15 -31.45 -18.09
C THR A 58 2.10 -31.73 -16.59
N GLY A 59 0.94 -31.46 -15.95
CA GLY A 59 0.73 -31.73 -14.54
C GLY A 59 1.47 -30.83 -13.56
N PHE A 60 1.49 -31.23 -12.29
CA PHE A 60 2.11 -30.49 -11.17
C PHE A 60 3.15 -31.32 -10.41
N GLN A 61 3.43 -32.54 -10.87
CA GLN A 61 4.30 -33.49 -10.17
C GLN A 61 5.77 -33.08 -10.32
N GLY A 62 6.53 -33.18 -9.22
CA GLY A 62 7.97 -32.91 -9.22
C GLY A 62 8.75 -33.83 -10.19
N PRO A 63 10.06 -33.61 -10.38
CA PRO A 63 10.84 -34.25 -11.45
C PRO A 63 10.92 -35.80 -11.41
N ASN A 64 10.35 -36.46 -10.40
CA ASN A 64 10.51 -37.90 -10.16
C ASN A 64 9.21 -38.71 -10.08
N GLU A 65 8.02 -38.18 -10.42
CA GLU A 65 6.76 -38.95 -10.33
C GLU A 65 5.98 -38.97 -11.65
N SER A 66 5.52 -40.15 -12.05
CA SER A 66 5.11 -40.46 -13.44
C SER A 66 3.67 -40.98 -13.58
N SER A 67 2.78 -40.77 -12.60
CA SER A 67 1.44 -41.40 -12.64
C SER A 67 0.29 -40.42 -12.45
N CYS A 68 -0.58 -40.44 -13.45
CA CYS A 68 -1.81 -39.66 -13.62
C CYS A 68 -3.00 -40.10 -12.75
N SER A 69 -2.79 -40.98 -11.76
CA SER A 69 -3.86 -41.47 -10.89
C SER A 69 -3.31 -42.03 -9.58
N GLY A 70 -4.05 -41.79 -8.49
CA GLY A 70 -3.94 -42.57 -7.24
C GLY A 70 -3.22 -41.93 -6.06
N ASN A 71 -2.43 -40.87 -6.23
CA ASN A 71 -1.69 -40.22 -5.14
C ASN A 71 -2.23 -38.83 -4.81
N ALA A 72 -2.12 -38.44 -3.53
CA ALA A 72 -2.56 -37.16 -3.02
C ALA A 72 -1.67 -36.00 -3.51
N TRP A 73 -1.94 -35.47 -4.71
CA TRP A 73 -1.10 -34.49 -5.40
C TRP A 73 -1.22 -33.03 -4.89
N CYS A 74 -1.82 -32.83 -3.71
CA CYS A 74 -1.95 -31.49 -3.10
C CYS A 74 -0.60 -30.85 -2.81
N ALA A 75 0.36 -31.63 -2.32
CA ALA A 75 1.72 -31.19 -2.03
C ALA A 75 2.51 -30.89 -3.30
N ASP A 76 2.34 -31.72 -4.34
CA ASP A 76 2.94 -31.50 -5.65
C ASP A 76 2.47 -30.18 -6.26
N PHE A 77 1.16 -29.91 -6.22
CA PHE A 77 0.60 -28.65 -6.68
C PHE A 77 1.14 -27.44 -5.92
N ALA A 78 1.12 -27.49 -4.59
CA ALA A 78 1.62 -26.39 -3.77
C ALA A 78 3.12 -26.15 -4.00
N GLY A 79 3.90 -27.24 -4.10
CA GLY A 79 5.34 -27.19 -4.32
C GLY A 79 5.68 -26.70 -5.73
N TRP A 80 4.93 -27.12 -6.74
CA TRP A 80 5.03 -26.62 -8.11
C TRP A 80 4.75 -25.12 -8.18
N ALA A 81 3.69 -24.65 -7.53
CA ALA A 81 3.34 -23.23 -7.54
C ALA A 81 4.41 -22.37 -6.84
N TRP A 82 5.01 -22.85 -5.76
CA TRP A 82 6.18 -22.21 -5.16
C TRP A 82 7.39 -22.23 -6.10
N ALA A 83 7.73 -23.38 -6.68
CA ALA A 83 8.93 -23.56 -7.51
C ALA A 83 8.91 -22.72 -8.80
N ASN A 84 7.72 -22.40 -9.32
CA ASN A 84 7.54 -21.72 -10.61
C ASN A 84 7.02 -20.28 -10.45
N ALA A 85 6.96 -19.76 -9.22
CA ALA A 85 6.62 -18.36 -8.98
C ALA A 85 7.84 -17.45 -9.20
N GLY A 86 7.58 -16.23 -9.70
CA GLY A 86 8.63 -15.28 -10.05
C GLY A 86 9.63 -15.89 -11.05
N ASP A 87 10.91 -15.54 -10.91
CA ASP A 87 12.01 -16.14 -11.68
C ASP A 87 12.57 -17.40 -10.98
N HIS A 88 11.68 -18.26 -10.46
CA HIS A 88 12.00 -19.51 -9.75
C HIS A 88 12.85 -19.29 -8.48
N SER A 89 12.61 -18.18 -7.77
CA SER A 89 13.47 -17.74 -6.67
C SER A 89 13.14 -18.37 -5.31
N ILE A 90 12.03 -19.13 -5.19
CA ILE A 90 11.64 -19.80 -3.95
C ILE A 90 12.42 -21.11 -3.83
N ASP A 91 13.15 -21.28 -2.73
CA ASP A 91 13.79 -22.56 -2.43
C ASP A 91 12.73 -23.57 -2.00
N VAL A 92 12.54 -24.61 -2.79
CA VAL A 92 11.62 -25.73 -2.53
C VAL A 92 12.37 -27.02 -2.15
N THR A 93 13.66 -26.91 -1.83
CA THR A 93 14.50 -28.06 -1.47
C THR A 93 13.93 -28.77 -0.25
N GLY A 94 13.76 -30.09 -0.38
CA GLY A 94 13.24 -30.94 0.70
C GLY A 94 11.72 -31.07 0.77
N LEU A 95 10.96 -30.43 -0.13
CA LEU A 95 9.55 -30.75 -0.35
C LEU A 95 9.41 -32.05 -1.13
N THR A 96 8.39 -32.85 -0.79
CA THR A 96 8.04 -34.10 -1.48
C THR A 96 6.52 -34.21 -1.67
N GLN A 97 6.02 -35.30 -2.24
CA GLN A 97 4.58 -35.60 -2.36
C GLN A 97 3.83 -35.62 -1.01
N GLY A 98 4.53 -35.68 0.13
CA GLY A 98 3.92 -35.60 1.46
C GLY A 98 3.60 -34.17 1.86
N SER A 99 2.33 -33.84 2.12
CA SER A 99 1.90 -32.51 2.60
C SER A 99 2.62 -32.08 3.90
N TRP A 100 3.04 -33.04 4.72
CA TRP A 100 3.76 -32.79 5.99
C TRP A 100 5.16 -32.23 5.77
N THR A 101 5.71 -32.37 4.55
CA THR A 101 7.02 -31.79 4.23
C THR A 101 7.00 -30.28 4.24
N PHE A 102 5.85 -29.62 4.04
CA PHE A 102 5.70 -28.18 4.20
C PHE A 102 5.86 -27.75 5.66
N TYR A 103 5.27 -28.50 6.61
CA TYR A 103 5.49 -28.24 8.03
C TYR A 103 6.98 -28.32 8.38
N ASN A 104 7.65 -29.38 7.91
CA ASN A 104 9.08 -29.56 8.15
C ASN A 104 9.96 -28.55 7.41
N TYR A 105 9.53 -28.10 6.22
CA TYR A 105 10.14 -26.98 5.53
C TYR A 105 10.14 -25.75 6.42
N GLY A 106 8.98 -25.40 7.00
CA GLY A 106 8.86 -24.29 7.93
C GLY A 106 9.76 -24.44 9.16
N ARG A 107 9.93 -25.66 9.70
CA ARG A 107 10.84 -25.90 10.82
C ARG A 107 12.31 -25.65 10.47
N ARG A 108 12.68 -25.92 9.22
CA ARG A 108 14.07 -25.84 8.73
C ARG A 108 14.45 -24.44 8.26
N HIS A 109 13.46 -23.56 8.08
CA HIS A 109 13.66 -22.17 7.66
C HIS A 109 13.20 -21.22 8.78
N THR A 110 14.13 -20.46 9.35
CA THR A 110 13.84 -19.57 10.48
C THR A 110 12.75 -18.55 10.12
N GLY A 111 11.69 -18.47 10.94
CA GLY A 111 10.57 -17.54 10.72
C GLY A 111 9.50 -18.01 9.73
N SER A 112 9.65 -19.21 9.15
CA SER A 112 8.71 -19.74 8.16
C SER A 112 7.54 -20.54 8.73
N LEU A 113 7.64 -21.11 9.94
CA LEU A 113 6.58 -21.93 10.52
C LEU A 113 5.75 -21.15 11.54
N HIS A 114 4.44 -21.11 11.33
CA HIS A 114 3.48 -20.43 12.20
C HIS A 114 2.43 -21.40 12.71
N THR A 115 2.52 -21.75 14.00
CA THR A 115 1.61 -22.65 14.70
C THR A 115 0.78 -21.95 15.78
N ASP A 116 0.99 -20.65 15.98
CA ASP A 116 0.26 -19.87 16.96
C ASP A 116 -1.12 -19.45 16.42
N THR A 117 -2.07 -19.27 17.34
CA THR A 117 -3.45 -18.88 17.01
C THR A 117 -3.58 -17.40 16.64
N GLY A 118 -2.53 -16.59 16.89
CA GLY A 118 -2.49 -15.16 16.62
C GLY A 118 -2.06 -14.81 15.21
N TYR A 119 -1.36 -15.72 14.53
CA TYR A 119 -0.81 -15.51 13.20
C TYR A 119 -1.90 -15.14 12.19
N ARG A 120 -1.60 -14.14 11.37
CA ARG A 120 -2.44 -13.70 10.26
C ARG A 120 -1.79 -14.20 8.98
N PRO A 121 -2.39 -15.19 8.28
CA PRO A 121 -1.79 -15.75 7.08
C PRO A 121 -1.66 -14.70 5.98
N GLN A 122 -0.61 -14.83 5.19
CA GLN A 122 -0.31 -13.97 4.06
C GLN A 122 -0.59 -14.68 2.74
N ILE A 123 -0.82 -13.92 1.68
CA ILE A 123 -0.93 -14.47 0.32
C ILE A 123 0.40 -15.17 -0.02
N GLY A 124 0.34 -16.42 -0.48
CA GLY A 124 1.51 -17.25 -0.77
C GLY A 124 1.88 -18.25 0.33
N ASP A 125 1.35 -18.10 1.55
CA ASP A 125 1.52 -19.08 2.63
C ASP A 125 0.90 -20.44 2.25
N ALA A 126 1.51 -21.53 2.71
CA ALA A 126 0.91 -22.85 2.68
C ALA A 126 0.14 -23.11 3.99
N ALA A 127 -1.15 -23.41 3.88
CA ALA A 127 -1.96 -23.91 4.98
C ALA A 127 -1.80 -25.43 5.05
N VAL A 128 -1.20 -25.94 6.13
CA VAL A 128 -0.99 -27.38 6.35
C VAL A 128 -2.06 -27.90 7.30
N TYR A 129 -2.78 -28.93 6.87
CA TYR A 129 -3.96 -29.44 7.57
C TYR A 129 -3.70 -30.76 8.30
N ASN A 130 -4.20 -30.87 9.54
CA ASN A 130 -4.16 -32.07 10.37
C ASN A 130 -2.79 -32.73 10.49
N VAL A 131 -1.80 -32.00 11.02
CA VAL A 131 -0.51 -32.59 11.40
C VAL A 131 -0.69 -33.40 12.69
N THR A 132 -0.82 -34.72 12.56
CA THR A 132 -1.24 -35.61 13.66
C THR A 132 -0.14 -36.54 14.18
N SER A 133 1.00 -36.65 13.50
CA SER A 133 2.12 -37.47 13.98
C SER A 133 3.46 -36.78 13.77
N TYR A 134 4.38 -37.05 14.71
CA TYR A 134 5.70 -36.45 14.76
C TYR A 134 6.77 -37.49 15.09
N ALA A 135 7.94 -37.36 14.50
CA ALA A 135 9.15 -38.07 14.90
C ALA A 135 9.73 -37.46 16.20
N ALA A 136 10.66 -38.17 16.84
CA ALA A 136 11.27 -37.75 18.10
C ALA A 136 12.03 -36.40 18.02
N ASN A 137 12.49 -36.01 16.82
CA ASN A 137 13.12 -34.73 16.56
C ASN A 137 12.09 -33.59 16.33
N GLY A 138 10.79 -33.87 16.49
CA GLY A 138 9.67 -32.96 16.27
C GLY A 138 9.29 -32.76 14.81
N ASP A 139 9.88 -33.49 13.85
CA ASP A 139 9.46 -33.40 12.45
C ASP A 139 8.08 -34.03 12.31
N ALA A 140 7.17 -33.36 11.60
CA ALA A 140 5.93 -33.98 11.18
C ALA A 140 6.21 -35.21 10.34
N THR A 141 5.49 -36.30 10.58
CA THR A 141 5.56 -37.54 9.79
C THR A 141 4.30 -37.79 8.99
N TYR A 142 3.22 -37.03 9.27
CA TYR A 142 1.95 -37.12 8.57
C TYR A 142 1.15 -35.81 8.68
N SER A 143 0.48 -35.46 7.59
CA SER A 143 -0.61 -34.48 7.56
C SER A 143 -1.59 -34.83 6.45
N ASP A 144 -2.85 -34.41 6.56
CA ASP A 144 -3.89 -34.79 5.61
C ASP A 144 -3.83 -33.99 4.30
N HIS A 145 -3.47 -32.71 4.38
CA HIS A 145 -3.55 -31.82 3.21
C HIS A 145 -2.63 -30.61 3.30
N VAL A 146 -2.36 -30.01 2.15
CA VAL A 146 -1.77 -28.67 2.05
C VAL A 146 -2.44 -27.89 0.93
N GLY A 147 -2.72 -26.61 1.18
CA GLY A 147 -3.25 -25.68 0.19
C GLY A 147 -2.52 -24.33 0.27
N LEU A 148 -2.65 -23.51 -0.76
CA LEU A 148 -2.02 -22.20 -0.82
C LEU A 148 -3.01 -21.08 -0.54
N VAL A 149 -2.66 -20.16 0.36
CA VAL A 149 -3.45 -18.95 0.61
C VAL A 149 -3.33 -18.04 -0.61
N THR A 150 -4.42 -17.87 -1.36
CA THR A 150 -4.44 -17.11 -2.62
C THR A 150 -5.21 -15.81 -2.54
N LEU A 151 -5.97 -15.62 -1.46
CA LEU A 151 -6.58 -14.33 -1.09
C LEU A 151 -6.68 -14.21 0.43
N VAL A 152 -6.48 -13.01 0.95
CA VAL A 152 -6.81 -12.64 2.33
C VAL A 152 -7.77 -11.46 2.26
N ASN A 153 -9.01 -11.65 2.74
CA ASN A 153 -10.05 -10.65 2.69
C ASN A 153 -9.96 -9.70 3.90
N PRO A 154 -10.43 -8.45 3.79
CA PRO A 154 -10.39 -7.48 4.89
C PRO A 154 -11.13 -7.91 6.16
N ASN A 155 -12.16 -8.74 6.03
CA ASN A 155 -12.91 -9.30 7.16
C ASN A 155 -12.16 -10.43 7.89
N GLY A 156 -10.93 -10.76 7.45
CA GLY A 156 -10.10 -11.83 7.99
C GLY A 156 -10.37 -13.21 7.40
N SER A 157 -11.32 -13.37 6.47
CA SER A 157 -11.54 -14.63 5.75
C SER A 157 -10.48 -14.81 4.67
N ILE A 158 -10.10 -16.04 4.34
CA ILE A 158 -9.11 -16.30 3.29
C ILE A 158 -9.70 -17.17 2.18
N GLU A 159 -9.09 -17.14 1.00
CA GLU A 159 -9.27 -18.18 -0.01
C GLU A 159 -8.02 -19.04 -0.03
N VAL A 160 -8.21 -20.35 -0.03
CA VAL A 160 -7.14 -21.34 -0.17
C VAL A 160 -7.37 -22.10 -1.46
N THR A 161 -6.41 -22.06 -2.37
CA THR A 161 -6.39 -22.86 -3.58
C THR A 161 -5.68 -24.17 -3.29
N ASN A 162 -6.40 -25.27 -3.44
CA ASN A 162 -6.01 -26.62 -3.06
C ASN A 162 -5.77 -27.48 -4.30
N GLY A 163 -4.75 -28.32 -4.28
CA GLY A 163 -4.61 -29.41 -5.24
C GLY A 163 -5.38 -30.65 -4.77
N ASN A 164 -5.82 -31.49 -5.68
CA ASN A 164 -6.52 -32.76 -5.40
C ASN A 164 -7.81 -32.63 -4.57
N PHE A 165 -8.54 -31.52 -4.68
CA PHE A 165 -9.88 -31.43 -4.13
C PHE A 165 -10.87 -31.89 -5.20
N SER A 166 -11.48 -33.07 -5.02
CA SER A 166 -12.26 -33.74 -6.07
C SER A 166 -11.49 -33.96 -7.37
N ASP A 167 -10.20 -34.34 -7.24
CA ASP A 167 -9.26 -34.58 -8.35
C ASP A 167 -9.01 -33.36 -9.27
N LYS A 168 -9.20 -32.15 -8.73
CA LYS A 168 -8.94 -30.89 -9.41
C LYS A 168 -8.28 -29.88 -8.47
N VAL A 169 -7.72 -28.83 -9.06
CA VAL A 169 -7.40 -27.60 -8.33
C VAL A 169 -8.72 -26.91 -8.04
N MET A 170 -8.99 -26.66 -6.76
CA MET A 170 -10.19 -25.97 -6.31
C MET A 170 -9.85 -24.90 -5.28
N THR A 171 -10.47 -23.75 -5.41
CA THR A 171 -10.37 -22.67 -4.45
C THR A 171 -11.56 -22.67 -3.50
N ASN A 172 -11.25 -22.70 -2.20
CA ASN A 172 -12.24 -22.74 -1.13
C ASN A 172 -12.08 -21.51 -0.24
N ALA A 173 -13.18 -20.82 0.05
CA ALA A 173 -13.20 -19.76 1.05
C ALA A 173 -13.23 -20.35 2.46
N ILE A 174 -12.41 -19.78 3.34
CA ILE A 174 -12.36 -20.08 4.77
C ILE A 174 -12.81 -18.84 5.53
N PRO A 175 -13.95 -18.89 6.26
CA PRO A 175 -14.44 -17.74 7.01
C PRO A 175 -13.46 -17.35 8.13
N ALA A 176 -13.44 -16.07 8.48
CA ALA A 176 -12.47 -15.50 9.43
C ALA A 176 -12.43 -16.22 10.78
N SER A 177 -13.59 -16.68 11.28
CA SER A 177 -13.71 -17.44 12.53
C SER A 177 -12.98 -18.78 12.52
N GLN A 178 -12.63 -19.27 11.34
CA GLN A 178 -12.00 -20.57 11.12
C GLN A 178 -10.57 -20.45 10.56
N VAL A 179 -10.05 -19.24 10.40
CA VAL A 179 -8.67 -18.97 9.95
C VAL A 179 -7.61 -19.27 11.02
N PRO A 180 -7.82 -19.01 12.32
CA PRO A 180 -6.81 -19.33 13.33
C PRO A 180 -6.40 -20.82 13.32
N VAL A 181 -5.12 -21.09 13.61
CA VAL A 181 -4.62 -22.46 13.78
C VAL A 181 -5.48 -23.21 14.80
N GLY A 182 -5.90 -24.42 14.45
CA GLY A 182 -6.77 -25.29 15.26
C GLY A 182 -8.27 -25.02 15.14
N SER A 183 -8.73 -24.05 14.34
CA SER A 183 -10.14 -23.63 14.28
C SER A 183 -10.91 -24.02 13.01
N TYR A 184 -10.24 -24.30 11.90
CA TYR A 184 -10.90 -24.74 10.66
C TYR A 184 -11.47 -26.15 10.80
N GLN A 185 -12.66 -26.37 10.23
CA GLN A 185 -13.24 -27.70 10.02
C GLN A 185 -13.78 -27.72 8.60
N SER A 186 -13.04 -28.33 7.67
CA SER A 186 -13.54 -28.55 6.32
C SER A 186 -14.76 -29.48 6.33
N ALA A 187 -15.47 -29.59 5.21
CA ALA A 187 -16.51 -30.62 5.03
C ALA A 187 -15.96 -32.07 5.21
N GLN A 188 -14.64 -32.24 5.18
CA GLN A 188 -13.92 -33.50 5.42
C GLN A 188 -13.31 -33.59 6.84
N GLY A 189 -13.53 -32.61 7.72
CA GLY A 189 -13.04 -32.60 9.11
C GLY A 189 -11.58 -32.14 9.27
N ASN A 190 -11.01 -31.44 8.29
CA ASN A 190 -9.63 -30.98 8.34
C ASN A 190 -9.47 -29.69 9.13
N THR A 191 -8.48 -29.67 10.04
CA THR A 191 -8.06 -28.49 10.82
C THR A 191 -6.77 -27.91 10.28
N ILE A 192 -6.65 -26.58 10.29
CA ILE A 192 -5.38 -25.93 9.98
C ILE A 192 -4.44 -26.15 11.16
N SER A 193 -3.35 -26.89 10.97
CA SER A 193 -2.36 -27.17 12.01
C SER A 193 -1.19 -26.20 11.97
N ALA A 194 -0.90 -25.61 10.82
CA ALA A 194 0.10 -24.56 10.67
C ALA A 194 -0.10 -23.76 9.38
N TYR A 195 0.44 -22.56 9.37
CA TYR A 195 0.79 -21.84 8.15
C TYR A 195 2.30 -21.87 7.94
N VAL A 196 2.74 -21.96 6.69
CA VAL A 196 4.15 -22.00 6.32
C VAL A 196 4.44 -20.97 5.24
N THR A 197 5.33 -20.01 5.56
CA THR A 197 5.81 -19.00 4.62
C THR A 197 7.10 -19.51 3.96
N PRO A 198 7.15 -19.67 2.63
CA PRO A 198 8.36 -20.16 1.95
C PRO A 198 9.51 -19.15 2.00
N SER A 199 10.73 -19.66 2.12
CA SER A 199 11.94 -18.85 2.04
C SER A 199 12.23 -18.46 0.59
N GLY A 200 12.68 -17.22 0.36
CA GLY A 200 12.90 -16.69 -0.99
C GLY A 200 11.66 -16.10 -1.65
N LEU A 201 10.50 -16.09 -0.98
CA LEU A 201 9.51 -15.05 -1.23
C LEU A 201 10.15 -13.72 -0.87
N SER A 202 10.23 -12.82 -1.85
CA SER A 202 10.31 -11.41 -1.48
C SER A 202 9.09 -11.15 -0.61
N THR A 203 9.32 -10.74 0.63
CA THR A 203 8.22 -10.20 1.42
C THR A 203 7.61 -9.13 0.53
N PRO A 204 6.29 -9.18 0.22
CA PRO A 204 5.64 -7.94 -0.14
C PRO A 204 6.10 -6.94 0.91
N PRO A 205 6.50 -5.71 0.52
CA PRO A 205 6.70 -4.69 1.53
C PRO A 205 5.52 -4.82 2.52
N PRO A 206 5.76 -4.82 3.85
CA PRO A 206 4.67 -4.91 4.81
C PRO A 206 3.57 -4.00 4.30
N PRO A 207 2.28 -4.43 4.30
CA PRO A 207 1.21 -3.56 3.82
C PRO A 207 1.52 -2.20 4.42
N PRO A 208 1.69 -1.14 3.60
CA PRO A 208 2.17 0.14 4.11
C PRO A 208 1.37 0.38 5.38
N VAL A 209 2.07 0.53 6.51
CA VAL A 209 1.43 1.10 7.71
C VAL A 209 0.70 2.29 7.13
N PRO A 210 -0.64 2.35 7.14
CA PRO A 210 -1.36 3.22 6.22
C PRO A 210 -0.75 4.60 6.40
N GLU A 211 -0.01 5.03 5.37
CA GLU A 211 0.46 6.39 5.27
C GLU A 211 -0.81 7.16 4.98
N SER A 212 -1.46 7.53 6.07
CA SER A 212 -2.73 8.22 6.14
C SER A 212 -3.88 7.49 5.41
N PHE A 213 -4.80 6.87 6.17
CA PHE A 213 -6.18 6.79 5.69
C PHE A 213 -6.75 8.21 5.73
N GLY A 214 -6.51 8.99 4.67
CA GLY A 214 -6.97 10.38 4.60
C GLY A 214 -5.86 11.41 4.67
N GLY A 215 -5.83 12.33 3.71
CA GLY A 215 -4.96 13.50 3.72
C GLY A 215 -5.39 14.47 2.63
N LYS A 216 -4.91 15.71 2.73
CA LYS A 216 -5.24 16.76 1.77
C LYS A 216 -4.32 16.68 0.55
N LEU A 217 -4.89 16.63 -0.64
CA LEU A 217 -4.19 16.79 -1.91
C LEU A 217 -3.81 18.25 -2.10
N VAL A 218 -2.72 18.47 -2.82
CA VAL A 218 -2.07 19.77 -2.96
C VAL A 218 -1.79 20.06 -4.43
N ASP A 219 -1.75 21.34 -4.79
CA ASP A 219 -1.44 21.78 -6.14
C ASP A 219 0.07 21.68 -6.38
N LEU A 220 0.51 20.70 -7.17
CA LEU A 220 1.93 20.46 -7.39
C LEU A 220 2.52 21.30 -8.51
N ASN A 221 1.68 21.77 -9.45
CA ASN A 221 2.13 22.46 -10.64
C ASN A 221 1.93 23.99 -10.58
N GLY A 222 1.24 24.49 -9.56
CA GLY A 222 0.96 25.90 -9.32
C GLY A 222 -0.18 26.48 -10.17
N ASP A 223 -1.10 25.66 -10.69
CA ASP A 223 -2.23 26.10 -11.52
C ASP A 223 -3.51 26.46 -10.73
N GLY A 224 -3.44 26.34 -9.40
CA GLY A 224 -4.51 26.61 -8.45
C GLY A 224 -5.45 25.43 -8.20
N LYS A 225 -5.12 24.22 -8.67
CA LYS A 225 -5.93 23.02 -8.44
C LYS A 225 -5.09 21.90 -7.81
N PRO A 226 -5.64 21.16 -6.83
CA PRO A 226 -4.93 20.05 -6.22
C PRO A 226 -4.78 18.90 -7.21
N ASP A 227 -3.58 18.33 -7.25
CA ASP A 227 -3.23 17.21 -8.11
C ASP A 227 -3.25 15.89 -7.33
N VAL A 228 -3.37 14.77 -8.05
CA VAL A 228 -3.18 13.44 -7.45
C VAL A 228 -1.72 13.05 -7.61
N ILE A 229 -1.07 12.68 -6.51
CA ILE A 229 0.29 12.14 -6.52
C ILE A 229 0.28 10.76 -5.87
N GLY A 230 1.08 9.85 -6.43
CA GLY A 230 1.13 8.51 -5.92
C GLY A 230 2.32 7.71 -6.43
N ARG A 231 2.80 6.80 -5.60
CA ARG A 231 3.82 5.83 -5.97
C ARG A 231 3.17 4.63 -6.65
N LEU A 232 3.77 4.21 -7.75
CA LEU A 232 3.47 2.96 -8.42
C LEU A 232 4.78 2.20 -8.67
N ASN A 233 4.92 1.05 -8.01
CA ASN A 233 6.17 0.29 -7.97
C ASN A 233 7.32 1.18 -7.46
N ASP A 234 8.37 1.33 -8.26
CA ASP A 234 9.54 2.15 -7.93
C ASP A 234 9.42 3.61 -8.37
N ASN A 235 8.35 3.99 -9.07
CA ASN A 235 8.22 5.32 -9.64
C ASN A 235 7.18 6.15 -8.87
N LEU A 236 7.44 7.46 -8.79
CA LEU A 236 6.47 8.44 -8.31
C LEU A 236 5.79 9.10 -9.50
N TYR A 237 4.47 9.21 -9.46
CA TYR A 237 3.66 9.76 -10.54
C TYR A 237 2.75 10.88 -10.04
N VAL A 238 2.46 11.82 -10.94
CA VAL A 238 1.47 12.88 -10.75
C VAL A 238 0.41 12.80 -11.84
N TRP A 239 -0.85 12.91 -11.46
CA TRP A 239 -1.99 13.10 -12.37
C TRP A 239 -2.55 14.49 -12.12
N LEU A 240 -2.38 15.36 -13.11
CA LEU A 240 -2.77 16.77 -12.99
C LEU A 240 -4.29 16.91 -12.97
N ASN A 241 -4.81 17.76 -12.10
CA ASN A 241 -6.22 18.09 -12.11
C ASN A 241 -6.57 19.00 -13.29
N THR A 242 -7.30 18.44 -14.26
CA THR A 242 -7.67 19.14 -15.50
C THR A 242 -9.12 19.61 -15.46
N THR A 243 -9.73 19.66 -14.28
CA THR A 243 -11.13 20.00 -14.07
C THR A 243 -11.46 21.37 -14.66
N THR A 244 -12.50 21.40 -15.48
CA THR A 244 -13.14 22.63 -15.94
C THR A 244 -14.61 22.55 -15.54
N THR A 245 -15.48 22.08 -16.43
CA THR A 245 -16.87 21.77 -16.10
C THR A 245 -16.99 20.34 -15.54
N GLN A 246 -16.32 19.39 -16.19
CA GLN A 246 -16.23 17.99 -15.75
C GLN A 246 -14.97 17.78 -14.92
N THR A 247 -15.09 17.10 -13.78
CA THR A 247 -13.92 16.70 -12.97
C THR A 247 -13.15 15.59 -13.68
N THR A 248 -11.86 15.80 -13.91
CA THR A 248 -10.99 14.85 -14.61
C THR A 248 -9.53 15.09 -14.26
N VAL A 249 -8.68 14.09 -14.50
CA VAL A 249 -7.23 14.14 -14.30
C VAL A 249 -6.48 13.81 -15.58
N SER A 250 -5.25 14.31 -15.73
CA SER A 250 -4.40 14.01 -16.88
C SER A 250 -3.95 12.54 -16.90
N GLY A 251 -3.22 12.15 -17.96
CA GLY A 251 -2.37 10.97 -17.89
C GLY A 251 -1.26 11.13 -16.85
N ALA A 252 -0.71 10.02 -16.38
CA ALA A 252 0.36 9.99 -15.37
C ALA A 252 1.66 10.64 -15.89
N VAL A 253 2.19 11.59 -15.14
CA VAL A 253 3.51 12.20 -15.33
C VAL A 253 4.49 11.51 -14.38
N ASN A 254 5.54 10.89 -14.91
CA ASN A 254 6.54 10.21 -14.09
C ASN A 254 7.57 11.21 -13.52
N LEU A 255 7.73 11.25 -12.20
CA LEU A 255 8.71 12.07 -11.49
C LEU A 255 10.05 11.35 -11.25
N GLY A 256 10.17 10.07 -11.61
CA GLY A 256 11.39 9.28 -11.53
C GLY A 256 11.26 8.04 -10.65
N ALA A 257 12.33 7.25 -10.65
CA ALA A 257 12.46 5.97 -9.96
C ALA A 257 13.11 6.12 -8.56
N GLY A 258 13.23 5.02 -7.80
CA GLY A 258 13.86 4.97 -6.46
C GLY A 258 12.89 5.05 -5.27
N TRP A 259 11.58 5.00 -5.51
CA TRP A 259 10.56 5.19 -4.50
C TRP A 259 10.06 3.89 -3.86
N ALA A 260 10.44 2.71 -4.39
CA ALA A 260 9.93 1.42 -3.90
C ALA A 260 10.30 1.15 -2.44
N THR A 261 11.45 1.64 -1.99
CA THR A 261 11.97 1.43 -0.63
C THR A 261 11.63 2.56 0.34
N MET A 262 11.06 3.65 -0.20
CA MET A 262 10.63 4.80 0.60
C MET A 262 9.35 4.47 1.36
N ASN A 263 9.18 5.07 2.52
CA ASN A 263 7.95 5.03 3.32
C ASN A 263 7.74 6.41 3.97
N SER A 264 6.64 6.60 4.67
CA SER A 264 6.14 7.91 5.14
C SER A 264 6.22 9.02 4.09
N LEU A 265 5.73 8.76 2.87
CA LEU A 265 5.64 9.73 1.79
C LEU A 265 4.58 10.78 2.14
N MET A 266 4.95 12.05 2.06
CA MET A 266 4.02 13.17 2.23
C MET A 266 4.40 14.35 1.33
N VAL A 267 3.44 15.26 1.15
CA VAL A 267 3.63 16.49 0.38
C VAL A 267 3.27 17.72 1.20
N ALA A 268 4.17 18.70 1.23
CA ALA A 268 3.96 20.00 1.86
C ALA A 268 5.02 20.99 1.36
N ASP A 269 4.76 22.30 1.44
CA ASP A 269 5.72 23.34 1.05
C ASP A 269 6.72 23.58 2.18
N PHE A 270 7.88 22.90 2.16
CA PHE A 270 8.87 22.99 3.24
C PHE A 270 9.78 24.22 3.11
N ASN A 271 9.78 24.88 1.95
CA ASN A 271 10.70 25.97 1.65
C ASN A 271 10.01 27.36 1.62
N GLY A 272 8.68 27.39 1.50
CA GLY A 272 7.82 28.59 1.49
C GLY A 272 7.70 29.27 0.12
N ASP A 273 7.95 28.56 -0.98
CA ASP A 273 7.88 29.12 -2.34
C ASP A 273 6.49 28.99 -3.00
N GLY A 274 5.53 28.42 -2.28
CA GLY A 274 4.16 28.17 -2.72
C GLY A 274 3.99 26.88 -3.51
N LYS A 275 5.03 26.03 -3.63
CA LYS A 275 4.98 24.74 -4.31
C LYS A 275 5.20 23.61 -3.32
N PRO A 276 4.25 22.69 -3.16
CA PRO A 276 4.41 21.55 -2.26
C PRO A 276 5.54 20.64 -2.72
N ASP A 277 6.51 20.42 -1.84
CA ASP A 277 7.63 19.50 -1.99
C ASP A 277 7.23 18.07 -1.61
N VAL A 278 8.07 17.10 -1.93
CA VAL A 278 7.88 15.69 -1.53
C VAL A 278 8.85 15.35 -0.41
N LEU A 279 8.36 14.74 0.66
CA LEU A 279 9.16 14.20 1.75
C LEU A 279 8.95 12.70 1.86
N ALA A 280 10.01 11.95 2.08
CA ALA A 280 9.92 10.51 2.30
C ALA A 280 11.04 10.01 3.21
N ARG A 281 10.77 8.92 3.90
CA ARG A 281 11.68 8.24 4.80
C ARG A 281 12.26 7.00 4.14
N GLN A 282 13.54 6.77 4.34
CA GLN A 282 14.21 5.52 3.94
C GLN A 282 15.08 5.05 5.09
N ASN A 283 14.84 3.83 5.58
CA ASN A 283 15.49 3.32 6.78
C ASN A 283 15.29 4.28 7.96
N ASP A 284 16.37 4.82 8.52
CA ASP A 284 16.38 5.82 9.59
C ASP A 284 16.60 7.27 9.10
N HIS A 285 16.65 7.48 7.79
CA HIS A 285 16.85 8.80 7.18
C HIS A 285 15.54 9.41 6.68
N LEU A 286 15.47 10.75 6.74
CA LEU A 286 14.41 11.53 6.13
C LEU A 286 14.96 12.34 4.96
N TYR A 287 14.28 12.32 3.83
CA TYR A 287 14.67 13.00 2.62
C TYR A 287 13.58 13.95 2.15
N VAL A 288 13.99 15.06 1.52
CA VAL A 288 13.10 16.00 0.85
C VAL A 288 13.53 16.20 -0.60
N TRP A 289 12.56 16.24 -1.50
CA TRP A 289 12.72 16.58 -2.90
C TRP A 289 11.93 17.86 -3.15
N LEU A 290 12.66 18.97 -3.32
CA LEU A 290 12.04 20.27 -3.55
C LEU A 290 11.28 20.30 -4.88
N ASN A 291 10.11 20.91 -4.90
CA ASN A 291 9.28 21.02 -6.08
C ASN A 291 9.82 22.09 -7.03
N THR A 292 10.27 21.64 -8.21
CA THR A 292 10.82 22.52 -9.25
C THR A 292 9.84 22.74 -10.39
N SER A 293 8.59 22.35 -10.21
CA SER A 293 7.56 22.38 -11.23
C SER A 293 7.39 23.76 -11.85
N THR A 294 7.10 23.74 -13.13
CA THR A 294 6.57 24.89 -13.85
C THR A 294 5.14 24.57 -14.27
N ALA A 295 4.34 25.58 -14.58
CA ALA A 295 2.92 25.39 -14.85
C ALA A 295 2.65 24.27 -15.86
N GLY A 296 1.87 23.27 -15.44
CA GLY A 296 1.53 22.09 -16.23
C GLY A 296 2.68 21.09 -16.47
N GLN A 297 3.84 21.25 -15.83
CA GLN A 297 5.00 20.35 -15.92
C GLN A 297 5.53 20.02 -14.52
N PRO A 298 4.93 19.00 -13.86
CA PRO A 298 5.40 18.50 -12.57
C PRO A 298 6.87 18.04 -12.62
N SER A 299 7.67 18.47 -11.64
CA SER A 299 9.05 18.02 -11.46
C SER A 299 9.51 18.23 -10.02
N VAL A 300 10.49 17.43 -9.60
CA VAL A 300 11.16 17.59 -8.31
C VAL A 300 12.68 17.60 -8.49
N ALA A 301 13.38 18.30 -7.60
CA ALA A 301 14.84 18.31 -7.50
C ALA A 301 15.37 16.95 -7.02
N GLY A 302 16.71 16.81 -6.97
CA GLY A 302 17.33 15.66 -6.33
C GLY A 302 17.06 15.61 -4.82
N ALA A 303 17.08 14.39 -4.26
CA ALA A 303 16.88 14.17 -2.83
C ALA A 303 17.91 14.94 -2.00
N THR A 304 17.43 15.66 -0.98
CA THR A 304 18.25 16.23 0.08
C THR A 304 18.04 15.43 1.35
N ASP A 305 19.12 14.91 1.93
CA ASP A 305 19.10 14.17 3.19
C ASP A 305 18.97 15.16 4.37
N LEU A 306 17.90 15.01 5.14
CA LEU A 306 17.61 15.80 6.35
C LEU A 306 18.19 15.15 7.62
N GLY A 307 18.87 14.01 7.50
CA GLY A 307 19.59 13.33 8.55
C GLY A 307 18.91 12.07 9.06
N THR A 308 19.52 11.46 10.09
CA THR A 308 19.15 10.18 10.70
C THR A 308 18.26 10.32 11.93
N GLY A 309 17.73 9.21 12.44
CA GLY A 309 16.91 9.15 13.66
C GLY A 309 15.40 9.05 13.40
N TRP A 310 15.03 8.95 12.13
CA TRP A 310 13.66 8.82 11.67
C TRP A 310 13.33 7.34 11.52
N THR A 311 13.13 6.62 12.62
CA THR A 311 12.82 5.19 12.59
C THR A 311 11.34 4.92 12.34
N SER A 312 10.97 3.66 12.03
CA SER A 312 9.61 3.23 11.67
C SER A 312 8.54 3.52 12.71
N GLU A 313 8.93 3.62 13.97
CA GLU A 313 8.04 3.84 15.12
C GLU A 313 7.54 5.30 15.21
N ASN A 314 8.15 6.18 14.42
CA ASN A 314 7.83 7.60 14.41
C ASN A 314 6.60 7.87 13.55
N SER A 315 5.57 8.49 14.15
CA SER A 315 4.46 9.07 13.39
C SER A 315 4.90 10.44 12.89
N LEU A 316 4.83 10.67 11.58
CA LEU A 316 5.28 11.91 10.93
C LEU A 316 4.09 12.70 10.36
N MET A 317 4.11 14.01 10.54
CA MET A 317 3.19 14.96 9.92
C MET A 317 3.96 16.16 9.37
N ALA A 318 3.37 16.86 8.40
CA ALA A 318 3.92 18.07 7.82
C ALA A 318 2.90 19.20 7.76
N ALA A 319 3.11 20.23 8.57
CA ALA A 319 2.21 21.39 8.64
C ALA A 319 2.95 22.62 9.16
N ASP A 320 2.47 23.83 8.84
CA ASP A 320 3.06 25.08 9.31
C ASP A 320 2.71 25.30 10.79
N PHE A 321 3.52 24.71 11.68
CA PHE A 321 3.27 24.72 13.11
C PHE A 321 3.51 26.09 13.72
N ASN A 322 4.39 26.89 13.09
CA ASN A 322 4.88 28.15 13.65
C ASN A 322 4.28 29.41 13.00
N GLY A 323 3.63 29.28 11.84
CA GLY A 323 2.98 30.36 11.10
C GLY A 323 3.92 31.18 10.23
N ASP A 324 5.05 30.63 9.80
CA ASP A 324 6.01 31.32 8.92
C ASP A 324 5.76 31.08 7.42
N GLY A 325 4.69 30.33 7.10
CA GLY A 325 4.31 29.97 5.74
C GLY A 325 5.05 28.74 5.20
N LYS A 326 5.84 28.05 6.02
CA LYS A 326 6.54 26.81 5.65
C LYS A 326 6.00 25.64 6.43
N ALA A 327 5.98 24.48 5.81
CA ALA A 327 5.68 23.25 6.51
C ALA A 327 6.84 22.90 7.45
N ASP A 328 6.49 22.63 8.70
CA ASP A 328 7.35 22.06 9.71
C ASP A 328 7.13 20.55 9.78
N ILE A 329 8.10 19.82 10.33
CA ILE A 329 7.95 18.39 10.64
C ILE A 329 7.50 18.25 12.08
N ILE A 330 6.38 17.57 12.29
CA ILE A 330 5.93 17.17 13.62
C ILE A 330 6.05 15.66 13.70
N ALA A 331 6.75 15.16 14.71
CA ALA A 331 6.92 13.73 14.89
C ALA A 331 6.74 13.28 16.32
N ARG A 332 6.05 12.15 16.48
CA ARG A 332 6.03 11.42 17.74
C ARG A 332 7.23 10.48 17.78
N LEU A 333 8.11 10.66 18.74
CA LEU A 333 9.23 9.77 19.03
C LEU A 333 8.97 9.09 20.38
N ALA A 334 8.66 7.79 20.34
CA ALA A 334 8.15 7.06 21.49
C ALA A 334 6.93 7.77 22.12
N ASP A 335 7.02 8.22 23.37
CA ASP A 335 5.94 8.91 24.10
C ASP A 335 5.94 10.43 23.95
N ASN A 336 6.95 11.00 23.29
CA ASN A 336 7.09 12.46 23.20
C ASN A 336 6.74 12.94 21.79
N LEU A 337 6.07 14.09 21.71
CA LEU A 337 5.83 14.80 20.47
C LEU A 337 6.87 15.91 20.30
N TYR A 338 7.41 16.05 19.10
CA TYR A 338 8.42 17.04 18.77
C TYR A 338 8.05 17.77 17.48
N ALA A 339 8.52 19.01 17.35
CA ALA A 339 8.45 19.78 16.11
C ALA A 339 9.84 20.25 15.68
N TRP A 340 10.12 20.15 14.39
CA TRP A 340 11.30 20.68 13.72
C TRP A 340 10.84 21.67 12.67
N THR A 341 11.31 22.90 12.77
CA THR A 341 11.07 23.87 11.72
C THR A 341 11.94 23.59 10.51
N SER A 342 11.40 23.82 9.31
CA SER A 342 12.09 23.55 8.05
C SER A 342 12.52 24.83 7.33
N ASN A 343 13.61 24.74 6.58
CA ASN A 343 13.97 25.74 5.58
C ASN A 343 13.98 25.17 4.15
N GLY A 344 13.41 23.99 3.96
CA GLY A 344 13.35 23.26 2.70
C GLY A 344 14.49 22.28 2.47
N THR A 345 15.67 22.50 3.05
CA THR A 345 16.85 21.62 2.86
C THR A 345 17.52 21.20 4.16
N GLY A 346 17.00 21.66 5.29
CA GLY A 346 17.48 21.33 6.61
C GLY A 346 16.40 21.59 7.66
N LEU A 347 16.57 20.91 8.79
CA LEU A 347 15.68 20.99 9.94
C LEU A 347 16.38 21.69 11.10
N SER A 348 15.63 22.44 11.91
CA SER A 348 16.13 23.03 13.14
C SER A 348 16.36 21.99 14.24
N THR A 349 16.86 22.41 15.39
CA THR A 349 16.84 21.55 16.59
C THR A 349 15.40 21.32 17.04
N PRO A 350 15.01 20.08 17.40
CA PRO A 350 13.63 19.80 17.78
C PRO A 350 13.20 20.58 19.01
N THR A 351 11.98 21.08 18.98
CA THR A 351 11.26 21.54 20.15
C THR A 351 10.41 20.40 20.70
N ASN A 352 10.54 20.10 22.00
CA ASN A 352 9.69 19.10 22.67
C ASN A 352 8.33 19.72 23.00
N LEU A 353 7.26 19.14 22.47
CA LEU A 353 5.87 19.58 22.64
C LEU A 353 5.16 18.87 23.80
N GLY A 354 5.80 17.91 24.46
CA GLY A 354 5.30 17.21 25.64
C GLY A 354 5.36 15.68 25.51
N ASN A 355 5.00 15.03 26.61
CA ASN A 355 4.89 13.57 26.75
C ASN A 355 3.42 13.12 26.86
N GLY A 356 3.18 11.82 26.98
CA GLY A 356 1.83 11.25 27.06
C GLY A 356 1.18 11.02 25.70
N TRP A 357 1.99 10.96 24.64
CA TRP A 357 1.58 10.58 23.30
C TRP A 357 1.79 9.08 23.08
N THR A 358 1.62 8.25 24.11
CA THR A 358 1.44 6.81 23.96
C THR A 358 -0.05 6.47 23.93
N GLY A 359 -0.50 5.84 22.85
CA GLY A 359 -1.86 5.27 22.76
C GLY A 359 -2.86 6.09 21.94
N GLU A 360 -2.41 7.13 21.23
CA GLU A 360 -3.22 7.71 20.16
C GLU A 360 -3.36 6.74 19.00
N ASN A 361 -4.60 6.57 18.58
CA ASN A 361 -4.94 5.76 17.42
C ASN A 361 -4.92 6.60 16.12
N SER A 362 -4.83 7.93 16.25
CA SER A 362 -4.76 8.91 15.15
C SER A 362 -4.15 10.23 15.66
N LEU A 363 -3.27 10.83 14.87
CA LEU A 363 -2.60 12.10 15.15
C LEU A 363 -2.57 12.91 13.84
N MET A 364 -3.03 14.15 13.88
CA MET A 364 -3.16 15.04 12.72
C MET A 364 -2.68 16.45 13.08
N ALA A 365 -2.26 17.20 12.06
CA ALA A 365 -1.87 18.59 12.19
C ALA A 365 -2.70 19.47 11.23
N ALA A 366 -3.50 20.39 11.77
CA ALA A 366 -4.33 21.29 10.96
C ALA A 366 -4.66 22.57 11.76
N ASP A 367 -4.85 23.70 11.08
CA ASP A 367 -5.23 24.96 11.73
C ASP A 367 -6.69 24.89 12.21
N PHE A 368 -6.89 24.43 13.44
CA PHE A 368 -8.22 24.18 13.99
C PHE A 368 -8.91 25.48 14.40
N ASN A 369 -8.15 26.47 14.87
CA ASN A 369 -8.67 27.72 15.40
C ASN A 369 -8.69 28.89 14.40
N GLY A 370 -8.01 28.77 13.26
CA GLY A 370 -7.94 29.76 12.18
C GLY A 370 -6.93 30.89 12.42
N ASP A 371 -5.88 30.66 13.21
CA ASP A 371 -4.83 31.66 13.49
C ASP A 371 -3.65 31.59 12.51
N GLY A 372 -3.71 30.68 11.54
CA GLY A 372 -2.67 30.45 10.55
C GLY A 372 -1.58 29.48 10.99
N LYS A 373 -1.68 28.87 12.18
CA LYS A 373 -0.75 27.84 12.65
C LYS A 373 -1.43 26.49 12.73
N ALA A 374 -0.67 25.44 12.45
CA ALA A 374 -1.15 24.08 12.61
C ALA A 374 -1.28 23.72 14.09
N ASP A 375 -2.49 23.37 14.48
CA ASP A 375 -2.82 22.78 15.77
C ASP A 375 -2.67 21.25 15.71
N ILE A 376 -2.63 20.61 16.87
CA ILE A 376 -2.58 19.14 16.96
C ILE A 376 -3.95 18.61 17.32
N ILE A 377 -4.43 17.65 16.54
CA ILE A 377 -5.68 16.93 16.81
C ILE A 377 -5.34 15.46 16.96
N ALA A 378 -5.74 14.85 18.07
CA ALA A 378 -5.43 13.45 18.35
C ALA A 378 -6.61 12.71 18.96
N ARG A 379 -6.77 11.46 18.52
CA ARG A 379 -7.70 10.51 19.14
C ARG A 379 -6.95 9.73 20.21
N LEU A 380 -7.31 9.95 21.47
CA LEU A 380 -6.80 9.23 22.62
C LEU A 380 -7.89 8.32 23.18
N ALA A 381 -7.70 7.01 23.01
CA ALA A 381 -8.75 6.01 23.22
C ALA A 381 -10.04 6.42 22.46
N ASP A 382 -11.12 6.71 23.19
CA ASP A 382 -12.46 6.94 22.66
C ASP A 382 -12.78 8.44 22.46
N ASN A 383 -11.84 9.32 22.82
CA ASN A 383 -12.04 10.77 22.82
C ASN A 383 -11.15 11.43 21.77
N LEU A 384 -11.66 12.51 21.17
CA LEU A 384 -10.90 13.38 20.29
C LEU A 384 -10.52 14.64 21.05
N TYR A 385 -9.26 15.06 20.94
CA TYR A 385 -8.74 16.25 21.58
C TYR A 385 -8.06 17.15 20.57
N ALA A 386 -8.10 18.46 20.82
CA ALA A 386 -7.33 19.46 20.08
C ALA A 386 -6.44 20.26 21.03
N TRP A 387 -5.19 20.46 20.63
CA TRP A 387 -4.20 21.33 21.28
C TRP A 387 -3.83 22.43 20.32
N THR A 388 -4.11 23.68 20.69
CA THR A 388 -3.76 24.81 19.82
C THR A 388 -2.27 25.13 19.92
N SER A 389 -1.64 25.45 18.79
CA SER A 389 -0.25 25.86 18.71
C SER A 389 -0.08 27.36 18.97
N ASN A 390 1.03 27.74 19.59
CA ASN A 390 1.52 29.13 19.58
C ASN A 390 2.79 29.31 18.75
N GLY A 391 3.20 28.28 18.01
CA GLY A 391 4.42 28.19 17.21
C GLY A 391 5.67 27.73 17.93
N THR A 392 5.61 27.55 19.25
CA THR A 392 6.73 27.00 20.05
C THR A 392 6.28 25.93 21.05
N GLY A 393 4.97 25.71 21.19
CA GLY A 393 4.40 24.79 22.14
C GLY A 393 2.89 24.66 21.95
N LEU A 394 2.30 23.77 22.74
CA LEU A 394 0.89 23.42 22.68
C LEU A 394 0.13 23.96 23.91
N SER A 395 -1.15 24.28 23.72
CA SER A 395 -2.07 24.61 24.81
C SER A 395 -2.38 23.40 25.68
N THR A 396 -3.16 23.61 26.74
CA THR A 396 -3.92 22.48 27.33
C THR A 396 -4.94 21.94 26.32
N PRO A 397 -5.17 20.62 26.26
CA PRO A 397 -6.12 20.06 25.30
C PRO A 397 -7.55 20.48 25.59
N THR A 398 -8.30 20.74 24.52
CA THR A 398 -9.75 20.81 24.54
C THR A 398 -10.31 19.45 24.15
N ASN A 399 -11.23 18.90 24.95
CA ASN A 399 -11.94 17.67 24.58
C ASN A 399 -13.04 18.01 23.57
N LEU A 400 -12.95 17.44 22.37
CA LEU A 400 -13.90 17.63 21.27
C LEU A 400 -15.05 16.61 21.28
N GLY A 401 -15.04 15.66 22.22
CA GLY A 401 -16.11 14.70 22.45
C GLY A 401 -15.61 13.26 22.53
N ASN A 402 -16.55 12.37 22.87
CA ASN A 402 -16.34 10.94 22.98
C ASN A 402 -17.05 10.17 21.85
N GLY A 403 -16.84 8.86 21.79
CA GLY A 403 -17.46 7.99 20.80
C GLY A 403 -16.67 7.87 19.51
N TRP A 404 -15.41 8.33 19.52
CA TRP A 404 -14.45 8.13 18.44
C TRP A 404 -13.84 6.73 18.53
N THR A 405 -14.69 5.69 18.57
CA THR A 405 -14.28 4.29 18.61
C THR A 405 -14.57 3.60 17.28
N GLY A 406 -13.57 2.96 16.68
CA GLY A 406 -13.77 2.15 15.47
C GLY A 406 -13.78 2.94 14.16
N GLU A 407 -13.30 4.18 14.17
CA GLU A 407 -13.05 4.94 12.94
C GLU A 407 -11.80 4.39 12.27
N ASN A 408 -11.96 4.00 11.01
CA ASN A 408 -10.87 3.55 10.17
C ASN A 408 -10.23 4.70 9.37
N SER A 409 -10.82 5.90 9.40
CA SER A 409 -10.34 7.07 8.67
C SER A 409 -10.82 8.33 9.39
N LEU A 410 -9.89 9.22 9.73
CA LEU A 410 -10.12 10.48 10.42
C LEU A 410 -9.21 11.52 9.74
N MET A 411 -9.77 12.64 9.31
CA MET A 411 -8.99 13.74 8.72
C MET A 411 -9.42 15.07 9.31
N ALA A 412 -8.46 15.98 9.41
CA ALA A 412 -8.70 17.38 9.78
C ALA A 412 -8.27 18.30 8.64
N ALA A 413 -9.20 19.11 8.13
CA ALA A 413 -8.93 20.11 7.09
C ALA A 413 -10.07 21.12 7.02
N ASP A 414 -9.86 22.30 6.45
CA ASP A 414 -10.95 23.27 6.23
C ASP A 414 -11.81 22.83 5.04
N PHE A 415 -12.90 22.08 5.29
CA PHE A 415 -13.76 21.56 4.24
C PHE A 415 -14.74 22.60 3.73
N ASN A 416 -15.13 23.55 4.59
CA ASN A 416 -16.19 24.50 4.30
C ASN A 416 -15.70 25.87 3.81
N GLY A 417 -14.40 26.16 3.95
CA GLY A 417 -13.73 27.36 3.47
C GLY A 417 -13.76 28.54 4.45
N ASP A 418 -13.99 28.31 5.75
CA ASP A 418 -14.05 29.37 6.77
C ASP A 418 -12.72 29.65 7.49
N GLY A 419 -11.65 29.00 7.02
CA GLY A 419 -10.30 29.12 7.55
C GLY A 419 -10.04 28.27 8.78
N LYS A 420 -10.95 27.36 9.18
CA LYS A 420 -10.76 26.47 10.34
C LYS A 420 -10.89 25.01 9.93
N ALA A 421 -10.06 24.17 10.54
CA ALA A 421 -10.11 22.74 10.26
C ALA A 421 -11.37 22.10 10.84
N ASP A 422 -12.18 21.54 9.95
CA ASP A 422 -13.27 20.62 10.23
C ASP A 422 -12.74 19.19 10.34
N ILE A 423 -13.58 18.27 10.83
CA ILE A 423 -13.25 16.84 10.94
C ILE A 423 -14.15 16.02 10.03
N ILE A 424 -13.56 15.15 9.21
CA ILE A 424 -14.29 14.08 8.52
C ILE A 424 -13.88 12.74 9.10
N ALA A 425 -14.83 11.83 9.26
CA ALA A 425 -14.53 10.48 9.70
C ALA A 425 -15.46 9.44 9.10
N ARG A 426 -14.90 8.26 8.84
CA ARG A 426 -15.68 7.09 8.43
C ARG A 426 -16.07 6.29 9.66
N LEU A 427 -17.37 6.25 9.94
CA LEU A 427 -17.97 5.49 11.05
C LEU A 427 -18.83 4.37 10.46
N ALA A 428 -18.36 3.14 10.63
CA ALA A 428 -18.88 1.99 9.90
C ALA A 428 -18.98 2.29 8.39
N ASP A 429 -20.16 2.15 7.79
CA ASP A 429 -20.36 2.37 6.36
C ASP A 429 -20.63 3.82 5.95
N ASN A 430 -20.76 4.74 6.92
CA ASN A 430 -21.08 6.14 6.65
C ASN A 430 -19.85 7.03 6.77
N LEU A 431 -19.83 8.10 5.98
CA LEU A 431 -18.88 9.20 6.13
C LEU A 431 -19.61 10.37 6.80
N TYR A 432 -19.01 10.92 7.85
CA TYR A 432 -19.56 12.04 8.59
C TYR A 432 -18.59 13.22 8.58
N ILE A 433 -19.15 14.42 8.63
CA ILE A 433 -18.40 15.67 8.83
C ILE A 433 -18.89 16.40 10.07
N TRP A 434 -17.96 16.94 10.84
CA TRP A 434 -18.16 17.85 11.95
C TRP A 434 -17.48 19.17 11.60
N THR A 435 -18.24 20.25 11.46
CA THR A 435 -17.63 21.56 11.23
C THR A 435 -17.09 22.14 12.53
N SER A 436 -15.97 22.85 12.47
CA SER A 436 -15.35 23.50 13.63
C SER A 436 -15.75 24.96 13.75
N ASN A 437 -15.73 25.48 14.98
CA ASN A 437 -15.76 26.92 15.25
C ASN A 437 -14.46 27.45 15.86
N GLY A 438 -13.41 26.62 15.90
CA GLY A 438 -12.12 26.91 16.52
C GLY A 438 -11.99 26.56 18.00
N THR A 439 -13.08 26.14 18.63
CA THR A 439 -13.10 25.73 20.05
C THR A 439 -13.84 24.41 20.29
N GLY A 440 -14.61 23.95 19.31
CA GLY A 440 -15.41 22.75 19.40
C GLY A 440 -16.00 22.36 18.05
N LEU A 441 -16.63 21.19 18.03
CA LEU A 441 -17.24 20.60 16.85
C LEU A 441 -18.76 20.77 16.84
N SER A 442 -19.35 20.88 15.65
CA SER A 442 -20.80 20.85 15.45
C SER A 442 -21.38 19.46 15.74
N THR A 443 -22.70 19.33 15.68
CA THR A 443 -23.33 18.02 15.46
C THR A 443 -22.90 17.46 14.10
N PRO A 444 -22.63 16.16 13.97
CA PRO A 444 -22.20 15.58 12.69
C PRO A 444 -23.28 15.62 11.63
N THR A 445 -22.87 15.89 10.40
CA THR A 445 -23.68 15.69 9.20
C THR A 445 -23.24 14.41 8.50
N ASN A 446 -24.20 13.54 8.15
CA ASN A 446 -23.93 12.34 7.36
C ASN A 446 -23.78 12.71 5.88
N LEU A 447 -22.64 12.39 5.28
CA LEU A 447 -22.31 12.62 3.88
C LEU A 447 -22.69 11.46 2.95
N GLY A 448 -23.21 10.36 3.50
CA GLY A 448 -23.72 9.20 2.77
C GLY A 448 -23.18 7.87 3.28
N ASN A 449 -23.65 6.79 2.67
CA ASN A 449 -23.25 5.41 2.96
C ASN A 449 -22.44 4.77 1.80
N GLY A 450 -21.98 3.53 1.99
CA GLY A 450 -21.16 2.77 1.03
C GLY A 450 -19.65 2.93 1.20
N TRP A 451 -19.21 3.67 2.22
CA TRP A 451 -17.82 4.07 2.40
C TRP A 451 -16.92 2.94 2.92
N THR A 452 -17.48 1.82 3.40
CA THR A 452 -16.68 0.64 3.76
C THR A 452 -15.99 0.00 2.57
N THR A 453 -16.55 0.18 1.37
CA THR A 453 -15.97 -0.35 0.13
C THR A 453 -14.79 0.47 -0.39
N MET A 454 -14.55 1.65 0.19
CA MET A 454 -13.46 2.55 -0.19
C MET A 454 -12.19 2.21 0.60
N ASN A 455 -11.09 1.93 -0.10
CA ASN A 455 -9.82 1.54 0.51
C ASN A 455 -8.77 2.65 0.51
N ALA A 456 -9.11 3.83 -0.01
CA ALA A 456 -8.37 5.08 0.18
C ALA A 456 -9.38 6.23 0.22
N LEU A 457 -9.11 7.23 1.06
CA LEU A 457 -9.86 8.48 1.14
C LEU A 457 -8.85 9.62 1.13
N MET A 458 -9.16 10.68 0.39
CA MET A 458 -8.36 11.91 0.25
C MET A 458 -9.29 13.09 0.08
N THR A 459 -8.78 14.30 0.24
CA THR A 459 -9.58 15.53 0.08
C THR A 459 -8.83 16.57 -0.73
N GLY A 460 -9.54 17.48 -1.38
CA GLY A 460 -8.93 18.55 -2.17
C GLY A 460 -10.00 19.35 -2.90
N ASP A 461 -9.82 20.65 -3.08
CA ASP A 461 -10.74 21.49 -3.84
C ASP A 461 -10.57 21.27 -5.37
N PHE A 462 -11.18 20.22 -5.91
CA PHE A 462 -10.92 19.79 -7.29
C PHE A 462 -11.57 20.71 -8.33
N ASN A 463 -12.60 21.46 -7.95
CA ASN A 463 -13.31 22.41 -8.80
C ASN A 463 -12.97 23.88 -8.51
N ASN A 464 -12.04 24.15 -7.58
CA ASN A 464 -11.59 25.48 -7.18
C ASN A 464 -12.75 26.39 -6.73
N ASP A 465 -13.66 25.86 -5.91
CA ASP A 465 -14.79 26.61 -5.35
C ASP A 465 -14.60 27.06 -3.90
N GLY A 466 -13.42 26.79 -3.34
CA GLY A 466 -13.01 27.12 -1.98
C GLY A 466 -13.39 26.05 -0.95
N LYS A 467 -13.97 24.92 -1.35
CA LYS A 467 -14.37 23.83 -0.45
C LYS A 467 -13.67 22.54 -0.84
N LEU A 468 -13.35 21.73 0.17
CA LEU A 468 -12.68 20.46 -0.11
C LEU A 468 -13.67 19.40 -0.59
N ASP A 469 -13.40 18.87 -1.77
CA ASP A 469 -14.03 17.69 -2.32
C ASP A 469 -13.46 16.42 -1.66
N VAL A 470 -14.18 15.31 -1.81
CA VAL A 470 -13.74 14.00 -1.31
C VAL A 470 -13.36 13.13 -2.49
N LEU A 471 -12.18 12.52 -2.43
CA LEU A 471 -11.72 11.50 -3.35
C LEU A 471 -11.66 10.16 -2.64
N ALA A 472 -12.08 9.10 -3.32
CA ALA A 472 -12.04 7.76 -2.76
C ALA A 472 -11.72 6.71 -3.82
N ARG A 473 -10.88 5.74 -3.45
CA ARG A 473 -10.60 4.59 -4.29
C ARG A 473 -11.53 3.45 -3.93
N GLN A 474 -12.22 2.91 -4.92
CA GLN A 474 -13.01 1.69 -4.83
C GLN A 474 -12.45 0.66 -5.82
N ASN A 475 -11.83 -0.40 -5.30
CA ASN A 475 -11.10 -1.37 -6.12
C ASN A 475 -10.08 -0.66 -7.01
N ASP A 476 -10.28 -0.74 -8.33
CA ASP A 476 -9.41 -0.14 -9.34
C ASP A 476 -9.82 1.25 -9.80
N ASN A 477 -10.99 1.74 -9.39
CA ASN A 477 -11.50 3.04 -9.79
C ASN A 477 -11.22 4.10 -8.73
N LEU A 478 -10.93 5.32 -9.17
CA LEU A 478 -10.87 6.50 -8.32
C LEU A 478 -12.11 7.35 -8.59
N TYR A 479 -12.80 7.74 -7.53
CA TYR A 479 -13.98 8.58 -7.59
C TYR A 479 -13.74 9.91 -6.88
N VAL A 480 -14.43 10.95 -7.32
CA VAL A 480 -14.47 12.26 -6.69
C VAL A 480 -15.91 12.71 -6.50
N TRP A 481 -16.21 13.24 -5.32
CA TRP A 481 -17.48 13.84 -4.95
C TRP A 481 -17.25 15.32 -4.68
N LYS A 482 -17.83 16.18 -5.53
CA LYS A 482 -17.80 17.62 -5.29
C LYS A 482 -18.54 17.96 -3.99
N SER A 483 -18.00 18.85 -3.19
CA SER A 483 -18.52 19.19 -1.87
C SER A 483 -19.16 20.57 -1.85
N THR A 484 -20.17 20.75 -1.01
CA THR A 484 -20.66 22.10 -0.64
C THR A 484 -20.06 22.60 0.67
N GLY A 485 -19.08 21.88 1.22
CA GLY A 485 -18.48 22.08 2.54
C GLY A 485 -19.10 21.21 3.64
N THR A 486 -20.36 20.80 3.47
CA THR A 486 -21.10 19.97 4.45
C THR A 486 -22.00 18.92 3.80
N SER A 487 -21.96 18.80 2.47
CA SER A 487 -22.69 17.79 1.72
C SER A 487 -21.89 17.41 0.48
N LEU A 488 -22.13 16.19 -0.04
CA LEU A 488 -21.47 15.69 -1.24
C LEU A 488 -22.46 15.59 -2.40
N GLY A 489 -21.99 15.95 -3.60
CA GLY A 489 -22.69 15.74 -4.85
C GLY A 489 -22.64 14.28 -5.33
N GLY A 490 -22.93 14.05 -6.61
CA GLY A 490 -22.79 12.72 -7.21
C GLY A 490 -21.33 12.31 -7.41
N ALA A 491 -21.06 11.01 -7.32
CA ALA A 491 -19.75 10.44 -7.61
C ALA A 491 -19.40 10.62 -9.10
N ASN A 492 -18.23 11.19 -9.38
CA ASN A 492 -17.63 11.22 -10.70
C ASN A 492 -16.46 10.21 -10.73
N ASN A 493 -16.47 9.28 -11.69
CA ASN A 493 -15.41 8.29 -11.85
C ASN A 493 -14.26 8.88 -12.69
N LEU A 494 -13.07 8.95 -12.10
CA LEU A 494 -11.82 9.41 -12.73
C LEU A 494 -11.11 8.32 -13.54
N GLY A 495 -11.70 7.12 -13.64
CA GLY A 495 -11.19 6.00 -14.43
C GLY A 495 -10.61 4.87 -13.57
N ASN A 496 -10.00 3.88 -14.23
CA ASN A 496 -9.44 2.68 -13.63
C ASN A 496 -7.89 2.71 -13.60
N GLY A 497 -7.24 1.69 -13.03
CA GLY A 497 -5.79 1.58 -12.86
C GLY A 497 -5.25 2.09 -11.51
N TRP A 498 -6.12 2.33 -10.54
CA TRP A 498 -5.75 2.95 -9.26
C TRP A 498 -5.41 1.95 -8.14
N THR A 499 -5.66 0.65 -8.34
CA THR A 499 -5.52 -0.36 -7.27
C THR A 499 -4.11 -0.40 -6.67
N THR A 500 -3.08 -0.29 -7.50
CA THR A 500 -1.67 -0.47 -7.12
C THR A 500 -0.98 0.82 -6.71
N ILE A 501 -1.67 1.96 -6.82
CA ILE A 501 -1.12 3.27 -6.47
C ILE A 501 -1.15 3.46 -4.96
N THR A 502 -0.02 3.76 -4.36
CA THR A 502 0.04 4.30 -2.99
C THR A 502 -0.04 5.81 -3.10
N PHE A 503 -1.17 6.41 -2.70
CA PHE A 503 -1.33 7.87 -2.75
C PHE A 503 -0.38 8.55 -1.79
N VAL A 504 0.11 9.71 -2.19
CA VAL A 504 0.89 10.61 -1.35
C VAL A 504 0.02 11.83 -1.05
N THR A 505 -0.06 12.23 0.21
CA THR A 505 -0.95 13.30 0.67
C THR A 505 -0.22 14.23 1.61
N LYS A 506 -0.79 15.40 1.88
CA LYS A 506 -0.42 16.19 3.06
C LYS A 506 -0.99 15.48 4.29
N ALA A 507 -0.09 15.13 5.21
CA ALA A 507 -0.38 14.40 6.45
C ALA A 507 -1.10 15.26 7.50
#